data_AF-A0A4Q7Q9Y0-F1
#
_entry.id   AF-A0A4Q7Q9Y0-F1
#
_cell.length_a   1.000
_cell.length_b   1.000
_cell.length_c   1.000
_cell.angle_alpha   90.00
_cell.angle_beta   90.00
_cell.angle_gamma   90.00
#
_symmetry.space_group_name_H-M   'P 1'
#
loop_
_entity.id
_entity.type
_entity.pdbx_description
1 polymer ?
#
loop_
_entity_poly.entity_id
_entity_poly.type
_entity_poly.pdbx_seq_one_letter_code
_entity_poly.pdbx_strand_id
1 'polypeptide(L)'
;MNRKIKQIQSHANLLFDASVPVAGSANTRLDAIVVPAARPASELQHVISLAATLAVPLVILCSRQAQLRQVVRRVERTFGAEALVIEVPESYRPPCPTPLTSAHEFHLASAERSSDLSVKRNIGLLLGRLRGWSKILFVDDDIRGFNPRDVARLAGYLDRSPVASMVSREFPDNSVVCHARRTVGFKQDVFVSGATLGVNLQHRGLSFFADIYNEDWFFFARHAAERTLPKVGEVSQLEYFPFADPLRAGREEFGDLLAEGLYAAFESGRRSFDDHLRTALHPSHWREYKEVRLETIENTLTALEQVGKWLSQTEYDNMEESLTTARKWSANISPDLCVSFIESWQEDGQRWQQMLSRLPSRLSERDALAELQLQSWRSCGYGRPTESETNLAPAGAVC
;
A
#
# COMPACT_ATOMS: atom_id res chain seq x y z
N MET A 1 -18.06 31.40 -3.52
CA MET A 1 -16.64 31.62 -3.18
C MET A 1 -15.88 30.36 -3.61
N ASN A 2 -15.05 30.43 -4.65
CA ASN A 2 -14.23 29.29 -5.06
C ASN A 2 -13.19 29.01 -3.96
N ARG A 3 -13.31 27.85 -3.32
CA ARG A 3 -12.31 27.38 -2.36
C ARG A 3 -11.05 27.06 -3.17
N LYS A 4 -9.98 27.85 -3.03
CA LYS A 4 -8.70 27.58 -3.70
C LYS A 4 -8.21 26.19 -3.28
N ILE A 5 -7.88 25.37 -4.27
CA ILE A 5 -7.18 24.10 -4.10
C ILE A 5 -5.83 24.37 -3.42
N LYS A 6 -5.42 23.51 -2.48
CA LYS A 6 -4.17 23.64 -1.72
C LYS A 6 -3.59 22.26 -1.39
N GLN A 7 -2.26 22.20 -1.23
CA GLN A 7 -1.58 21.07 -0.60
C GLN A 7 -1.96 21.10 0.89
N ILE A 8 -2.46 19.99 1.39
CA ILE A 8 -2.99 19.89 2.74
C ILE A 8 -1.91 19.32 3.65
N GLN A 9 -1.73 19.92 4.83
CA GLN A 9 -0.71 19.47 5.80
C GLN A 9 -1.11 18.17 6.51
N SER A 10 -2.41 17.86 6.56
CA SER A 10 -2.99 16.66 7.18
C SER A 10 -4.34 16.34 6.56
N HIS A 11 -4.54 15.08 6.19
CA HIS A 11 -5.83 14.54 5.74
C HIS A 11 -6.62 13.89 6.87
N ALA A 12 -6.25 14.11 8.14
CA ALA A 12 -6.88 13.44 9.28
C ALA A 12 -8.41 13.64 9.37
N ASN A 13 -8.96 14.69 8.77
CA ASN A 13 -10.42 14.93 8.69
C ASN A 13 -11.16 13.95 7.76
N LEU A 14 -10.43 13.18 6.95
CA LEU A 14 -10.95 12.09 6.13
C LEU A 14 -11.02 10.76 6.90
N LEU A 15 -10.42 10.70 8.09
CA LEU A 15 -10.41 9.50 8.93
C LEU A 15 -11.60 9.48 9.88
N PHE A 16 -12.07 8.27 10.15
CA PHE A 16 -12.93 7.96 11.27
C PHE A 16 -12.05 7.58 12.46
N ASP A 17 -12.09 8.34 13.56
CA ASP A 17 -11.38 7.96 14.78
C ASP A 17 -12.03 6.74 15.41
N ALA A 18 -11.29 5.63 15.39
CA ALA A 18 -11.72 4.33 15.90
C ALA A 18 -11.10 4.02 17.28
N SER A 19 -10.82 5.07 18.07
CA SER A 19 -10.32 4.97 19.44
C SER A 19 -11.26 4.19 20.38
N VAL A 20 -12.58 4.19 20.12
CA VAL A 20 -13.59 3.49 20.92
C VAL A 20 -13.53 1.97 20.68
N PRO A 21 -13.59 1.12 21.73
CA PRO A 21 -13.71 -0.32 21.58
C PRO A 21 -15.00 -0.71 20.86
N VAL A 22 -14.90 -1.52 19.81
CA VAL A 22 -16.06 -2.16 19.19
C VAL A 22 -16.41 -3.40 20.01
N ALA A 23 -17.68 -3.57 20.37
CA ALA A 23 -18.14 -4.82 20.97
C ALA A 23 -17.75 -5.98 20.06
N GLY A 24 -16.94 -6.91 20.56
CA GLY A 24 -16.44 -8.03 19.78
C GLY A 24 -17.60 -8.82 19.19
N SER A 25 -17.61 -8.98 17.86
CA SER A 25 -18.43 -10.00 17.24
C SER A 25 -17.84 -11.38 17.56
N ALA A 26 -18.60 -12.46 17.32
CA ALA A 26 -18.09 -13.81 17.51
C ALA A 26 -16.90 -14.16 16.57
N ASN A 27 -16.55 -13.30 15.59
CA ASN A 27 -15.52 -13.57 14.59
C ASN A 27 -14.52 -12.41 14.42
N THR A 28 -13.83 -12.04 15.50
CA THR A 28 -12.76 -11.02 15.49
C THR A 28 -11.40 -11.53 14.98
N ARG A 29 -11.31 -12.77 14.52
CA ARG A 29 -10.03 -13.36 14.12
C ARG A 29 -9.69 -13.00 12.67
N LEU A 30 -8.41 -12.72 12.43
CA LEU A 30 -7.85 -12.64 11.08
C LEU A 30 -7.57 -14.05 10.57
N ASP A 31 -7.84 -14.31 9.29
CA ASP A 31 -7.50 -15.57 8.65
C ASP A 31 -6.00 -15.64 8.33
N ALA A 32 -5.39 -14.50 7.97
CA ALA A 32 -3.96 -14.41 7.70
C ALA A 32 -3.42 -12.98 7.87
N ILE A 33 -2.11 -12.89 8.12
CA ILE A 33 -1.32 -11.66 7.94
C ILE A 33 -0.50 -11.82 6.66
N VAL A 34 -0.70 -10.94 5.69
CA VAL A 34 -0.02 -10.96 4.40
C VAL A 34 1.13 -9.94 4.41
N VAL A 35 2.33 -10.39 4.07
CA VAL A 35 3.55 -9.58 4.10
C VAL A 35 4.17 -9.51 2.70
N PRO A 36 4.04 -8.38 1.97
CA PRO A 36 4.79 -8.17 0.74
C PRO A 36 6.27 -7.90 1.07
N ALA A 37 7.11 -8.93 1.01
CA ALA A 37 8.49 -8.88 1.45
C ALA A 37 9.47 -8.65 0.28
N ALA A 38 10.30 -7.61 0.39
CA ALA A 38 11.36 -7.24 -0.55
C ALA A 38 12.73 -7.06 0.13
N ARG A 39 12.73 -6.78 1.45
CA ARG A 39 13.91 -6.59 2.30
C ARG A 39 14.45 -7.93 2.80
N PRO A 40 15.70 -7.98 3.33
CA PRO A 40 16.27 -9.21 3.86
C PRO A 40 15.37 -9.88 4.90
N ALA A 41 15.43 -11.21 4.98
CA ALA A 41 14.61 -11.97 5.92
C ALA A 41 14.82 -11.57 7.40
N SER A 42 15.92 -10.90 7.76
CA SER A 42 16.13 -10.32 9.10
C SER A 42 15.02 -9.35 9.48
N GLU A 43 14.48 -8.62 8.51
CA GLU A 43 13.44 -7.63 8.74
C GLU A 43 12.06 -8.26 8.99
N LEU A 44 11.90 -9.57 8.84
CA LEU A 44 10.61 -10.21 9.07
C LEU A 44 10.40 -10.66 10.51
N GLN A 45 11.43 -10.58 11.37
CA GLN A 45 11.34 -11.17 12.72
C GLN A 45 10.19 -10.58 13.55
N HIS A 46 9.95 -9.28 13.45
CA HIS A 46 8.89 -8.63 14.22
C HIS A 46 7.49 -9.10 13.82
N VAL A 47 7.21 -9.18 12.51
CA VAL A 47 5.90 -9.65 12.02
C VAL A 47 5.73 -11.16 12.25
N ILE A 48 6.81 -11.95 12.19
CA ILE A 48 6.79 -13.37 12.55
C ILE A 48 6.41 -13.56 14.02
N SER A 49 7.02 -12.79 14.93
CA SER A 49 6.71 -12.83 16.36
C SER A 49 5.28 -12.33 16.67
N LEU A 50 4.80 -11.32 15.94
CA LEU A 50 3.41 -10.84 16.04
C LEU A 50 2.41 -11.94 15.66
N ALA A 51 2.61 -12.59 14.51
CA ALA A 51 1.77 -13.67 14.03
C ALA A 51 1.70 -14.84 15.02
N ALA A 52 2.83 -15.25 15.58
CA ALA A 52 2.89 -16.28 16.63
C ALA A 52 2.11 -15.86 17.89
N THR A 53 2.25 -14.60 18.32
CA THR A 53 1.54 -14.06 19.49
C THR A 53 0.03 -14.04 19.30
N LEU A 54 -0.42 -13.71 18.08
CA LEU A 54 -1.84 -13.65 17.72
C LEU A 54 -2.43 -15.01 17.33
N ALA A 55 -1.60 -16.05 17.20
CA ALA A 55 -1.96 -17.32 16.59
C ALA A 55 -2.65 -17.12 15.22
N VAL A 56 -2.10 -16.26 14.37
CA VAL A 56 -2.59 -15.99 13.01
C VAL A 56 -1.50 -16.39 12.02
N PRO A 57 -1.78 -17.22 11.00
CA PRO A 57 -0.77 -17.64 10.05
C PRO A 57 -0.33 -16.48 9.14
N LEU A 58 0.92 -16.54 8.69
CA LEU A 58 1.50 -15.60 7.73
C LEU A 58 1.31 -16.08 6.30
N VAL A 59 1.17 -15.13 5.37
CA VAL A 59 1.48 -15.32 3.96
C VAL A 59 2.61 -14.37 3.62
N ILE A 60 3.81 -14.88 3.34
CA ILE A 60 4.97 -14.05 3.05
C ILE A 60 5.29 -14.14 1.56
N LEU A 61 5.16 -13.02 0.87
CA LEU A 61 5.35 -12.90 -0.57
C LEU A 61 6.75 -12.34 -0.86
N CYS A 62 7.70 -13.25 -1.05
CA CYS A 62 9.12 -12.99 -1.18
C CYS A 62 9.51 -12.54 -2.58
N SER A 63 10.29 -11.46 -2.68
CA SER A 63 11.08 -11.12 -3.87
C SER A 63 12.36 -10.37 -3.46
N ARG A 64 13.21 -10.03 -4.43
CA ARG A 64 14.42 -9.21 -4.23
C ARG A 64 15.31 -9.81 -3.13
N GLN A 65 15.48 -9.13 -2.00
CA GLN A 65 16.34 -9.58 -0.90
C GLN A 65 15.63 -10.57 0.05
N ALA A 66 14.30 -10.66 -0.01
CA ALA A 66 13.52 -11.66 0.72
C ALA A 66 13.62 -13.01 0.01
N GLN A 67 14.46 -13.91 0.53
CA GLN A 67 14.67 -15.23 -0.06
C GLN A 67 13.85 -16.30 0.66
N LEU A 68 13.07 -17.09 -0.09
CA LEU A 68 12.17 -18.14 0.43
C LEU A 68 12.83 -19.00 1.51
N ARG A 69 14.02 -19.55 1.24
CA ARG A 69 14.72 -20.45 2.18
C ARG A 69 15.13 -19.76 3.48
N GLN A 70 15.51 -18.49 3.42
CA GLN A 70 15.91 -17.72 4.60
C GLN A 70 14.70 -17.38 5.47
N VAL A 71 13.59 -17.01 4.84
CA VAL A 71 12.32 -16.73 5.52
C VAL A 71 11.79 -17.99 6.20
N VAL A 72 11.72 -19.12 5.50
CA VAL A 72 11.28 -20.42 6.06
C VAL A 72 12.06 -20.77 7.31
N ARG A 73 13.40 -20.67 7.28
CA ARG A 73 14.25 -20.96 8.45
C ARG A 73 13.93 -20.08 9.66
N ARG A 74 13.51 -18.84 9.45
CA ARG A 74 13.15 -17.92 10.54
C ARG A 74 11.80 -18.25 11.14
N VAL A 75 10.82 -18.60 10.30
CA VAL A 75 9.51 -19.08 10.75
C VAL A 75 9.67 -20.36 11.57
N GLU A 76 10.40 -21.35 11.05
CA GLU A 76 10.63 -22.63 11.75
C GLU A 76 11.34 -22.48 13.10
N ARG A 77 12.15 -21.44 13.27
CA ARG A 77 12.83 -21.12 14.55
C ARG A 77 11.96 -20.35 15.53
N THR A 78 10.81 -19.84 15.12
CA THR A 78 9.93 -19.05 15.98
C THR A 78 8.78 -19.91 16.46
N PHE A 79 8.79 -20.24 17.75
CA PHE A 79 7.74 -21.07 18.37
C PHE A 79 6.35 -20.43 18.20
N GLY A 80 5.38 -21.24 17.77
CA GLY A 80 4.01 -20.80 17.52
C GLY A 80 3.79 -20.05 16.20
N ALA A 81 4.83 -19.79 15.40
CA ALA A 81 4.67 -19.21 14.07
C ALA A 81 4.26 -20.27 13.05
N GLU A 82 3.34 -19.90 12.16
CA GLU A 82 2.95 -20.65 10.96
C GLU A 82 2.99 -19.71 9.75
N ALA A 83 3.48 -20.19 8.61
CA ALA A 83 3.54 -19.39 7.39
C ALA A 83 3.38 -20.22 6.12
N LEU A 84 2.72 -19.61 5.14
CA LEU A 84 2.84 -19.92 3.73
C LEU A 84 3.84 -18.92 3.11
N VAL A 85 5.04 -19.38 2.76
CA VAL A 85 6.09 -18.56 2.16
C VAL A 85 6.08 -18.81 0.66
N ILE A 86 5.93 -17.77 -0.15
CA ILE A 86 5.77 -17.85 -1.59
C ILE A 86 6.82 -16.96 -2.24
N GLU A 87 7.54 -17.49 -3.22
CA GLU A 87 8.41 -16.69 -4.08
C GLU A 87 7.57 -16.08 -5.21
N VAL A 88 7.70 -14.76 -5.38
CA VAL A 88 7.03 -14.00 -6.44
C VAL A 88 8.10 -13.59 -7.45
N PRO A 89 8.14 -14.21 -8.65
CA PRO A 89 9.08 -13.85 -9.70
C PRO A 89 8.93 -12.38 -10.12
N GLU A 90 10.01 -11.72 -10.51
CA GLU A 90 9.98 -10.33 -11.00
C GLU A 90 9.11 -10.16 -12.26
N SER A 91 9.09 -11.19 -13.11
CA SER A 91 8.25 -11.25 -14.30
C SER A 91 6.82 -11.73 -14.02
N TYR A 92 6.46 -12.00 -12.77
CA TYR A 92 5.14 -12.52 -12.43
C TYR A 92 4.04 -11.55 -12.87
N ARG A 93 3.01 -12.09 -13.49
CA ARG A 93 1.76 -11.41 -13.79
C ARG A 93 0.64 -12.27 -13.24
N PRO A 94 -0.28 -11.70 -12.44
CA PRO A 94 -1.45 -12.45 -12.01
C PRO A 94 -2.21 -12.98 -13.24
N PRO A 95 -2.92 -14.11 -13.12
CA PRO A 95 -3.74 -14.69 -14.18
C PRO A 95 -5.03 -13.87 -14.37
N CYS A 96 -4.88 -12.58 -14.65
CA CYS A 96 -5.94 -11.64 -14.92
C CYS A 96 -5.50 -10.69 -16.05
N PRO A 97 -6.44 -9.99 -16.70
CA PRO A 97 -6.08 -8.94 -17.65
C PRO A 97 -5.11 -7.95 -17.00
N THR A 98 -4.07 -7.56 -17.75
CA THR A 98 -3.14 -6.52 -17.31
C THR A 98 -3.93 -5.25 -16.96
N PRO A 99 -3.73 -4.67 -15.78
CA PRO A 99 -4.38 -3.40 -15.41
C PRO A 99 -4.04 -2.32 -16.43
N LEU A 100 -5.03 -1.54 -16.83
CA LEU A 100 -4.85 -0.33 -17.64
C LEU A 100 -3.95 0.68 -16.93
N THR A 101 -4.01 0.70 -15.59
CA THR A 101 -3.12 1.51 -14.74
C THR A 101 -1.63 1.13 -14.83
N SER A 102 -1.29 -0.02 -15.45
CA SER A 102 0.09 -0.41 -15.78
C SER A 102 0.51 -0.04 -17.21
N ALA A 103 -0.25 0.80 -17.92
CA ALA A 103 0.10 1.24 -19.27
C ALA A 103 1.45 1.97 -19.34
N HIS A 104 2.08 1.93 -20.52
CA HIS A 104 3.43 2.45 -20.73
C HIS A 104 3.57 3.94 -20.37
N GLU A 105 2.58 4.78 -20.72
CA GLU A 105 2.60 6.20 -20.35
C GLU A 105 2.65 6.46 -18.84
N PHE A 106 1.97 5.65 -18.03
CA PHE A 106 1.97 5.79 -16.57
C PHE A 106 3.29 5.30 -15.97
N HIS A 107 3.88 4.27 -16.55
CA HIS A 107 5.21 3.81 -16.19
C HIS A 107 6.29 4.87 -16.48
N LEU A 108 6.22 5.51 -17.66
CA LEU A 108 7.11 6.62 -18.02
C LEU A 108 6.92 7.82 -17.07
N ALA A 109 5.68 8.20 -16.76
CA ALA A 109 5.42 9.29 -15.82
C ALA A 109 5.88 8.99 -14.39
N SER A 110 5.93 7.70 -14.03
CA SER A 110 6.47 7.21 -12.76
C SER A 110 7.99 6.97 -12.81
N ALA A 111 8.72 7.63 -13.73
CA ALA A 111 10.17 7.48 -13.87
C ALA A 111 10.64 6.02 -13.95
N GLU A 112 9.88 5.18 -14.67
CA GLU A 112 10.11 3.75 -14.82
C GLU A 112 10.18 3.00 -13.48
N ARG A 113 9.31 3.36 -12.54
CA ARG A 113 9.20 2.73 -11.22
C ARG A 113 9.07 1.21 -11.33
N SER A 114 10.12 0.51 -10.91
CA SER A 114 10.08 -0.92 -10.63
C SER A 114 9.72 -1.16 -9.16
N SER A 115 8.48 -1.56 -8.88
CA SER A 115 8.09 -2.16 -7.60
C SER A 115 7.01 -3.22 -7.80
N ASP A 116 7.07 -4.25 -6.97
CA ASP A 116 6.14 -5.39 -6.98
C ASP A 116 5.11 -5.33 -5.83
N LEU A 117 5.03 -4.20 -5.13
CA LEU A 117 4.19 -4.05 -3.94
C LEU A 117 2.71 -4.24 -4.27
N SER A 118 2.18 -3.51 -5.25
CA SER A 118 0.78 -3.62 -5.70
C SER A 118 0.45 -5.04 -6.15
N VAL A 119 1.35 -5.68 -6.90
CA VAL A 119 1.20 -7.06 -7.37
C VAL A 119 1.09 -8.03 -6.18
N LYS A 120 1.99 -7.93 -5.20
CA LYS A 120 1.95 -8.77 -4.00
C LYS A 120 0.70 -8.53 -3.16
N ARG A 121 0.27 -7.28 -2.99
CA ARG A 121 -0.96 -6.98 -2.27
C ARG A 121 -2.19 -7.57 -3.00
N ASN A 122 -2.24 -7.48 -4.34
CA ASN A 122 -3.28 -8.13 -5.14
C ASN A 122 -3.21 -9.67 -5.06
N ILE A 123 -2.03 -10.29 -5.02
CA ILE A 123 -1.88 -11.74 -4.75
C ILE A 123 -2.53 -12.07 -3.39
N GLY A 124 -2.30 -11.27 -2.36
CA GLY A 124 -2.93 -11.45 -1.05
C GLY A 124 -4.45 -11.43 -1.10
N LEU A 125 -5.04 -10.49 -1.84
CA LEU A 125 -6.49 -10.40 -2.05
C LEU A 125 -7.03 -11.64 -2.78
N LEU A 126 -6.39 -12.03 -3.90
CA LEU A 126 -6.82 -13.17 -4.72
C LEU A 126 -6.68 -14.48 -3.96
N LEU A 127 -5.54 -14.71 -3.30
CA LEU A 127 -5.32 -15.89 -2.47
C LEU A 127 -6.38 -15.98 -1.38
N GLY A 128 -6.67 -14.89 -0.70
CA GLY A 128 -7.72 -14.86 0.33
C GLY A 128 -9.10 -15.21 -0.23
N ARG A 129 -9.46 -14.71 -1.42
CA ARG A 129 -10.71 -15.05 -2.11
C ARG A 129 -10.77 -16.53 -2.49
N LEU A 130 -9.71 -17.06 -3.11
CA LEU A 130 -9.59 -18.47 -3.51
C LEU A 130 -9.68 -19.41 -2.30
N ARG A 131 -9.11 -19.02 -1.15
CA ARG A 131 -9.16 -19.78 0.10
C ARG A 131 -10.46 -19.60 0.89
N GLY A 132 -11.33 -18.67 0.48
CA GLY A 132 -12.57 -18.36 1.18
C GLY A 132 -12.36 -17.65 2.53
N TRP A 133 -11.24 -16.94 2.68
CA TRP A 133 -10.95 -16.14 3.88
C TRP A 133 -11.89 -14.94 4.00
N SER A 134 -12.14 -14.52 5.23
CA SER A 134 -12.99 -13.39 5.56
C SER A 134 -12.21 -12.10 5.78
N LYS A 135 -11.13 -12.15 6.56
CA LYS A 135 -10.37 -10.96 6.97
C LYS A 135 -8.87 -11.23 6.91
N ILE A 136 -8.14 -10.32 6.27
CA ILE A 136 -6.68 -10.34 6.27
C ILE A 136 -6.12 -9.01 6.76
N LEU A 137 -4.86 -9.03 7.17
CA LEU A 137 -4.08 -7.85 7.49
C LEU A 137 -2.86 -7.80 6.58
N PHE A 138 -2.71 -6.75 5.78
CA PHE A 138 -1.44 -6.44 5.13
C PHE A 138 -0.49 -5.77 6.11
N VAL A 139 0.77 -6.18 6.11
CA VAL A 139 1.86 -5.57 6.89
C VAL A 139 3.10 -5.50 6.02
N ASP A 140 3.64 -4.30 5.81
CA ASP A 140 4.91 -4.14 5.08
C ASP A 140 6.10 -4.68 5.92
N ASP A 141 7.16 -5.14 5.25
CA ASP A 141 8.26 -5.87 5.89
C ASP A 141 9.17 -5.01 6.79
N ASP A 142 9.02 -3.68 6.74
CA ASP A 142 9.71 -2.70 7.58
C ASP A 142 8.84 -2.11 8.69
N ILE A 143 7.62 -2.61 8.91
CA ILE A 143 6.75 -2.12 9.98
C ILE A 143 7.00 -2.86 11.30
N ARG A 144 6.93 -2.09 12.38
CA ARG A 144 7.31 -2.43 13.76
C ARG A 144 6.31 -1.80 14.75
N GLY A 145 6.53 -2.05 16.04
CA GLY A 145 5.78 -1.37 17.10
C GLY A 145 4.34 -1.86 17.31
N PHE A 146 3.97 -3.03 16.79
CA PHE A 146 2.61 -3.55 16.90
C PHE A 146 2.18 -3.80 18.34
N ASN A 147 1.01 -3.28 18.68
CA ASN A 147 0.25 -3.69 19.85
C ASN A 147 -0.79 -4.76 19.45
N PRO A 148 -0.71 -5.99 19.98
CA PRO A 148 -1.67 -7.06 19.67
C PRO A 148 -3.15 -6.67 19.90
N ARG A 149 -3.42 -5.80 20.87
CA ARG A 149 -4.79 -5.30 21.14
C ARG A 149 -5.31 -4.42 20.01
N ASP A 150 -4.45 -3.63 19.40
CA ASP A 150 -4.81 -2.77 18.26
C ASP A 150 -5.10 -3.61 17.02
N VAL A 151 -4.36 -4.70 16.81
CA VAL A 151 -4.63 -5.65 15.73
C VAL A 151 -6.00 -6.34 15.93
N ALA A 152 -6.30 -6.79 17.14
CA ALA A 152 -7.60 -7.37 17.45
C ALA A 152 -8.76 -6.36 17.27
N ARG A 153 -8.55 -5.10 17.69
CA ARG A 153 -9.51 -4.01 17.48
C ARG A 153 -9.73 -3.72 15.99
N LEU A 154 -8.65 -3.68 15.21
CA LEU A 154 -8.70 -3.48 13.76
C LEU A 154 -9.51 -4.60 13.10
N ALA A 155 -9.26 -5.85 13.47
CA ALA A 155 -10.04 -6.99 12.98
C ALA A 155 -11.53 -6.95 13.36
N GLY A 156 -11.85 -6.37 14.52
CA GLY A 156 -13.24 -6.08 14.93
C GLY A 156 -13.91 -4.99 14.09
N TYR A 157 -13.19 -3.93 13.73
CA TYR A 157 -13.70 -2.88 12.83
C TYR A 157 -14.03 -3.42 11.44
N LEU A 158 -13.34 -4.48 10.98
CA LEU A 158 -13.60 -5.11 9.69
C LEU A 158 -15.00 -5.74 9.57
N ASP A 159 -15.73 -5.93 10.67
CA ASP A 159 -17.14 -6.37 10.63
C ASP A 159 -18.10 -5.29 10.13
N ARG A 160 -17.70 -4.01 10.24
CA ARG A 160 -18.55 -2.85 9.95
C ARG A 160 -17.96 -1.94 8.88
N SER A 161 -16.66 -2.07 8.63
CA SER A 161 -15.95 -1.36 7.59
C SER A 161 -15.20 -2.36 6.72
N PRO A 162 -15.17 -2.20 5.39
CA PRO A 162 -14.42 -3.12 4.53
C PRO A 162 -12.90 -2.99 4.67
N VAL A 163 -12.44 -1.86 5.21
CA VAL A 163 -11.03 -1.55 5.43
C VAL A 163 -10.84 -0.87 6.78
N ALA A 164 -9.70 -1.09 7.41
CA ALA A 164 -9.28 -0.39 8.62
C ALA A 164 -7.75 -0.37 8.66
N SER A 165 -7.14 0.71 9.14
CA SER A 165 -5.71 0.92 8.97
C SER A 165 -5.07 1.53 10.21
N MET A 166 -3.79 1.27 10.41
CA MET A 166 -2.97 1.94 11.44
C MET A 166 -2.20 3.10 10.81
N VAL A 167 -1.67 4.00 11.65
CA VAL A 167 -0.77 5.09 11.21
C VAL A 167 0.66 4.80 11.64
N SER A 168 1.64 5.06 10.76
CA SER A 168 3.06 5.02 11.13
C SER A 168 3.49 6.38 11.71
N ARG A 169 3.69 6.48 13.03
CA ARG A 169 4.06 7.76 13.67
C ARG A 169 5.56 7.93 13.81
N GLU A 170 6.24 6.88 14.25
CA GLU A 170 7.70 6.88 14.41
C GLU A 170 8.31 6.45 13.08
N PHE A 171 9.05 7.37 12.47
CA PHE A 171 9.46 7.32 11.07
C PHE A 171 8.27 7.16 10.10
N PRO A 172 7.66 8.27 9.67
CA PRO A 172 6.40 8.24 8.94
C PRO A 172 6.53 7.69 7.51
N ASP A 173 5.54 6.90 7.11
CA ASP A 173 5.42 6.34 5.75
C ASP A 173 4.97 7.42 4.76
N ASN A 174 5.95 8.13 4.21
CA ASN A 174 5.74 9.30 3.38
C ASN A 174 6.75 9.34 2.23
N SER A 175 6.40 10.08 1.18
CA SER A 175 7.29 10.30 0.05
C SER A 175 8.55 11.09 0.42
N VAL A 176 9.54 11.03 -0.46
CA VAL A 176 10.80 11.78 -0.33
C VAL A 176 10.55 13.28 -0.15
N VAL A 177 9.61 13.85 -0.92
CA VAL A 177 9.24 15.27 -0.82
C VAL A 177 8.65 15.57 0.56
N CYS A 178 7.78 14.71 1.09
CA CYS A 178 7.22 14.88 2.42
C CYS A 178 8.27 14.80 3.55
N HIS A 179 9.26 13.92 3.42
CA HIS A 179 10.38 13.89 4.37
C HIS A 179 11.20 15.19 4.31
N ALA A 180 11.56 15.66 3.12
CA ALA A 180 12.28 16.92 2.95
C ALA A 180 11.52 18.09 3.59
N ARG A 181 10.18 18.15 3.39
CA ARG A 181 9.31 19.15 4.01
C ARG A 181 9.40 19.18 5.53
N ARG A 182 9.39 18.00 6.18
CA ARG A 182 9.57 17.93 7.64
C ARG A 182 10.95 18.39 8.06
N THR A 183 12.00 17.96 7.35
CA THR A 183 13.38 18.31 7.68
C THR A 183 13.62 19.81 7.64
N VAL A 184 13.00 20.53 6.70
CA VAL A 184 13.09 22.00 6.61
C VAL A 184 12.08 22.75 7.50
N GLY A 185 11.36 22.04 8.37
CA GLY A 185 10.51 22.62 9.42
C GLY A 185 9.04 22.86 9.04
N PHE A 186 8.59 22.42 7.85
CA PHE A 186 7.15 22.47 7.54
C PHE A 186 6.37 21.41 8.32
N LYS A 187 5.13 21.75 8.66
CA LYS A 187 4.17 20.76 9.17
C LYS A 187 3.77 19.81 8.05
N GLN A 188 3.95 18.52 8.29
CA GLN A 188 3.53 17.44 7.41
C GLN A 188 3.10 16.25 8.28
N ASP A 189 1.80 16.05 8.40
CA ASP A 189 1.22 14.93 9.14
C ASP A 189 1.35 13.63 8.35
N VAL A 190 0.91 12.54 8.95
CA VAL A 190 0.91 11.18 8.38
C VAL A 190 -0.53 10.73 8.26
N PHE A 191 -0.90 10.22 7.08
CA PHE A 191 -2.18 9.57 6.88
C PHE A 191 -2.07 8.08 7.20
N VAL A 192 -3.18 7.36 7.23
CA VAL A 192 -3.11 5.90 7.26
C VAL A 192 -2.61 5.38 5.91
N SER A 193 -1.90 4.26 5.90
CA SER A 193 -1.35 3.67 4.67
C SER A 193 -1.49 2.15 4.62
N GLY A 194 -1.20 1.58 3.45
CA GLY A 194 -1.14 0.14 3.19
C GLY A 194 -0.09 -0.59 4.02
N ALA A 195 0.82 0.13 4.68
CA ALA A 195 1.85 -0.42 5.54
C ALA A 195 1.28 -1.25 6.70
N THR A 196 0.07 -0.93 7.17
CA THR A 196 -0.73 -1.81 8.03
C THR A 196 -2.22 -1.64 7.76
N LEU A 197 -2.76 -2.50 6.89
CA LEU A 197 -4.11 -2.38 6.34
C LEU A 197 -4.91 -3.68 6.50
N GLY A 198 -5.96 -3.63 7.31
CA GLY A 198 -6.98 -4.66 7.42
C GLY A 198 -7.96 -4.59 6.25
N VAL A 199 -8.34 -5.75 5.74
CA VAL A 199 -9.29 -5.87 4.63
C VAL A 199 -10.32 -6.96 4.91
N ASN A 200 -11.59 -6.61 4.78
CA ASN A 200 -12.70 -7.57 4.74
C ASN A 200 -12.86 -8.09 3.31
N LEU A 201 -12.39 -9.31 3.09
CA LEU A 201 -12.45 -10.02 1.82
C LEU A 201 -13.85 -10.48 1.44
N GLN A 202 -14.88 -10.30 2.26
CA GLN A 202 -16.26 -10.64 1.88
C GLN A 202 -17.05 -9.43 1.40
N HIS A 203 -16.48 -8.23 1.48
CA HIS A 203 -17.15 -7.03 1.01
C HIS A 203 -17.38 -7.07 -0.51
N ARG A 204 -18.56 -6.63 -0.96
CA ARG A 204 -18.96 -6.65 -2.38
C ARG A 204 -18.22 -5.64 -3.25
N GLY A 205 -17.74 -4.55 -2.65
CA GLY A 205 -16.95 -3.52 -3.33
C GLY A 205 -15.47 -3.61 -2.99
N LEU A 206 -14.90 -4.82 -2.93
CA LEU A 206 -13.48 -5.01 -2.59
C LEU A 206 -12.60 -4.47 -3.73
N SER A 207 -11.91 -3.36 -3.50
CA SER A 207 -11.03 -2.75 -4.50
C SER A 207 -9.79 -3.59 -4.82
N PHE A 208 -8.90 -3.04 -5.65
CA PHE A 208 -7.60 -3.59 -6.02
C PHE A 208 -6.51 -2.53 -5.80
N PHE A 209 -5.25 -2.97 -5.75
CA PHE A 209 -4.09 -2.10 -5.65
C PHE A 209 -3.57 -1.78 -7.06
N ALA A 210 -3.71 -0.51 -7.47
CA ALA A 210 -3.22 -0.04 -8.77
C ALA A 210 -1.68 -0.06 -8.84
N ASP A 211 -1.11 -0.14 -10.03
CA ASP A 211 0.35 -0.18 -10.22
C ASP A 211 0.98 1.22 -10.19
N ILE A 212 0.87 1.89 -9.05
CA ILE A 212 1.37 3.25 -8.81
C ILE A 212 1.93 3.37 -7.40
N TYR A 213 2.75 4.39 -7.12
CA TYR A 213 3.07 4.77 -5.74
C TYR A 213 1.82 5.34 -5.04
N ASN A 214 1.68 5.09 -3.73
CA ASN A 214 0.45 5.33 -2.95
C ASN A 214 -0.77 4.54 -3.48
N GLU A 215 -0.58 3.31 -3.96
CA GLU A 215 -1.67 2.46 -4.48
C GLU A 215 -2.78 2.16 -3.46
N ASP A 216 -2.43 2.21 -2.19
CA ASP A 216 -3.29 2.09 -1.03
C ASP A 216 -4.30 3.23 -0.93
N TRP A 217 -3.89 4.47 -1.24
CA TRP A 217 -4.78 5.63 -1.24
C TRP A 217 -5.89 5.49 -2.28
N PHE A 218 -5.62 4.84 -3.41
CA PHE A 218 -6.63 4.46 -4.40
C PHE A 218 -7.46 3.28 -3.91
N PHE A 219 -6.85 2.26 -3.30
CA PHE A 219 -7.55 1.10 -2.77
C PHE A 219 -8.68 1.48 -1.79
N PHE A 220 -8.44 2.41 -0.86
CA PHE A 220 -9.43 2.87 0.12
C PHE A 220 -10.04 4.25 -0.17
N ALA A 221 -9.83 4.82 -1.37
CA ALA A 221 -10.26 6.18 -1.74
C ALA A 221 -11.73 6.48 -1.42
N ARG A 222 -12.64 5.54 -1.73
CA ARG A 222 -14.08 5.68 -1.44
C ARG A 222 -14.32 5.91 0.05
N HIS A 223 -13.69 5.12 0.91
CA HIS A 223 -13.86 5.19 2.36
C HIS A 223 -13.23 6.45 2.96
N ALA A 224 -12.14 6.95 2.38
CA ALA A 224 -11.58 8.25 2.74
C ALA A 224 -12.53 9.39 2.35
N ALA A 225 -13.06 9.40 1.12
CA ALA A 225 -14.00 10.41 0.65
C ALA A 225 -15.29 10.46 1.48
N GLU A 226 -15.81 9.28 1.84
CA GLU A 226 -17.01 9.10 2.66
C GLU A 226 -16.75 9.27 4.16
N ARG A 227 -15.50 9.46 4.58
CA ARG A 227 -15.08 9.63 5.99
C ARG A 227 -15.44 8.45 6.87
N THR A 228 -15.35 7.25 6.30
CA THR A 228 -15.64 5.98 6.97
C THR A 228 -14.40 5.14 7.20
N LEU A 229 -13.21 5.60 6.82
CA LEU A 229 -11.95 4.86 6.95
C LEU A 229 -11.46 4.88 8.42
N PRO A 230 -11.55 3.75 9.15
CA PRO A 230 -11.16 3.69 10.55
C PRO A 230 -9.63 3.77 10.72
N LYS A 231 -9.18 4.72 11.54
CA LYS A 231 -7.81 4.78 12.05
C LYS A 231 -7.72 4.01 13.37
N VAL A 232 -6.98 2.91 13.41
CA VAL A 232 -6.89 2.02 14.57
C VAL A 232 -5.45 1.89 15.05
N GLY A 233 -5.12 2.51 16.18
CA GLY A 233 -3.78 2.39 16.77
C GLY A 233 -2.68 3.03 15.92
N GLU A 234 -1.45 2.79 16.35
CA GLU A 234 -0.24 3.37 15.75
C GLU A 234 0.84 2.30 15.66
N VAL A 235 1.69 2.40 14.65
CA VAL A 235 2.85 1.56 14.38
C VAL A 235 4.06 2.45 14.08
N SER A 236 5.20 1.83 13.87
CA SER A 236 6.46 2.50 13.52
C SER A 236 7.02 1.86 12.26
N GLN A 237 7.71 2.64 11.44
CA GLN A 237 8.50 2.12 10.33
C GLN A 237 9.98 2.09 10.72
N LEU A 238 10.75 1.17 10.14
CA LEU A 238 12.20 1.23 10.26
C LEU A 238 12.73 2.53 9.67
N GLU A 239 13.63 3.17 10.39
CA GLU A 239 14.35 4.33 9.90
C GLU A 239 15.20 3.97 8.68
N TYR A 240 15.15 4.83 7.67
CA TYR A 240 16.03 4.78 6.51
C TYR A 240 16.44 6.20 6.13
N PHE A 241 17.42 6.35 5.25
CA PHE A 241 17.79 7.65 4.72
C PHE A 241 16.95 7.96 3.46
N PRO A 242 15.95 8.87 3.50
CA PRO A 242 15.01 9.03 2.39
C PRO A 242 15.64 9.59 1.13
N PHE A 243 16.75 10.30 1.28
CA PHE A 243 17.47 10.96 0.19
C PHE A 243 18.61 10.09 -0.36
N ALA A 244 18.72 8.82 0.06
CA ALA A 244 19.79 7.91 -0.38
C ALA A 244 19.83 7.69 -1.90
N ASP A 245 18.68 7.79 -2.55
CA ASP A 245 18.54 7.71 -4.01
C ASP A 245 17.63 8.86 -4.48
N PRO A 246 18.21 9.95 -5.01
CA PRO A 246 17.43 11.09 -5.51
C PRO A 246 16.42 10.73 -6.61
N LEU A 247 16.68 9.69 -7.40
CA LEU A 247 15.74 9.23 -8.43
C LEU A 247 14.46 8.62 -7.84
N ARG A 248 14.48 8.22 -6.56
CA ARG A 248 13.28 7.77 -5.84
C ARG A 248 12.21 8.84 -5.84
N ALA A 249 12.57 10.11 -5.68
CA ALA A 249 11.62 11.22 -5.70
C ALA A 249 10.88 11.32 -7.05
N GLY A 250 11.58 11.04 -8.16
CA GLY A 250 10.95 10.95 -9.48
C GLY A 250 9.99 9.77 -9.62
N ARG A 251 10.35 8.61 -9.07
CA ARG A 251 9.52 7.39 -9.11
C ARG A 251 8.25 7.47 -8.26
N GLU A 252 8.25 8.33 -7.25
CA GLU A 252 7.09 8.56 -6.37
C GLU A 252 6.18 9.69 -6.89
N GLU A 253 6.71 10.69 -7.59
CA GLU A 253 6.02 11.96 -7.86
C GLU A 253 4.68 11.82 -8.61
N PHE A 254 4.57 10.92 -9.59
CA PHE A 254 3.29 10.73 -10.29
C PHE A 254 2.19 10.20 -9.37
N GLY A 255 2.52 9.22 -8.52
CA GLY A 255 1.61 8.68 -7.52
C GLY A 255 1.27 9.71 -6.44
N ASP A 256 2.26 10.47 -5.97
CA ASP A 256 2.07 11.56 -5.02
C ASP A 256 1.13 12.64 -5.57
N LEU A 257 1.35 13.11 -6.80
CA LEU A 257 0.52 14.12 -7.45
C LEU A 257 -0.94 13.65 -7.57
N LEU A 258 -1.14 12.39 -8.00
CA LEU A 258 -2.47 11.82 -8.17
C LEU A 258 -3.18 11.58 -6.84
N ALA A 259 -2.50 10.97 -5.87
CA ALA A 259 -3.07 10.65 -4.56
C ALA A 259 -3.44 11.93 -3.80
N GLU A 260 -2.50 12.87 -3.69
CA GLU A 260 -2.72 14.14 -3.00
C GLU A 260 -3.75 15.01 -3.73
N GLY A 261 -3.72 15.04 -5.07
CA GLY A 261 -4.71 15.78 -5.86
C GLY A 261 -6.12 15.23 -5.75
N LEU A 262 -6.27 13.90 -5.69
CA LEU A 262 -7.56 13.25 -5.45
C LEU A 262 -8.07 13.54 -4.02
N TYR A 263 -7.19 13.50 -3.02
CA TYR A 263 -7.57 13.74 -1.62
C TYR A 263 -7.85 15.21 -1.33
N ALA A 264 -7.16 16.13 -2.00
CA ALA A 264 -7.52 17.55 -2.02
C ALA A 264 -8.95 17.76 -2.56
N ALA A 265 -9.40 16.96 -3.53
CA ALA A 265 -10.78 16.98 -3.99
C ALA A 265 -11.75 16.49 -2.90
N PHE A 266 -11.40 15.49 -2.08
CA PHE A 266 -12.24 15.00 -0.96
C PHE A 266 -12.41 16.04 0.15
N GLU A 267 -11.41 16.89 0.36
CA GLU A 267 -11.40 17.93 1.39
C GLU A 267 -12.22 19.18 1.00
N SER A 268 -12.61 19.29 -0.28
CA SER A 268 -13.43 20.39 -0.77
C SER A 268 -14.85 20.43 -0.16
N GLY A 269 -15.34 19.33 0.42
CA GLY A 269 -16.62 19.26 1.13
C GLY A 269 -17.13 17.83 1.38
N ARG A 270 -18.29 17.69 2.01
CA ARG A 270 -19.00 16.40 2.15
C ARG A 270 -19.86 16.18 0.91
N ARG A 271 -19.31 15.49 -0.10
CA ARG A 271 -20.03 15.07 -1.31
C ARG A 271 -19.92 13.55 -1.45
N SER A 272 -20.66 12.95 -2.38
CA SER A 272 -20.50 11.53 -2.66
C SER A 272 -19.15 11.27 -3.31
N PHE A 273 -18.65 10.03 -3.22
CA PHE A 273 -17.41 9.64 -3.91
C PHE A 273 -17.48 9.93 -5.42
N ASP A 274 -18.63 9.68 -6.06
CA ASP A 274 -18.84 9.94 -7.48
C ASP A 274 -18.77 11.45 -7.82
N ASP A 275 -19.21 12.34 -6.92
CA ASP A 275 -19.05 13.79 -7.09
C ASP A 275 -17.58 14.23 -7.07
N HIS A 276 -16.80 13.62 -6.18
CA HIS A 276 -15.37 13.89 -6.09
C HIS A 276 -14.64 13.34 -7.31
N LEU A 277 -15.00 12.14 -7.77
CA LEU A 277 -14.48 11.56 -9.01
C LEU A 277 -14.78 12.45 -10.22
N ARG A 278 -15.97 13.02 -10.34
CA ARG A 278 -16.28 13.99 -11.41
C ARG A 278 -15.36 15.21 -11.39
N THR A 279 -14.89 15.62 -10.22
CA THR A 279 -13.89 16.70 -10.10
C THR A 279 -12.52 16.21 -10.61
N ALA A 280 -12.10 15.01 -10.20
CA ALA A 280 -10.85 14.38 -10.62
C ALA A 280 -10.83 13.95 -12.10
N LEU A 281 -11.98 13.87 -12.76
CA LEU A 281 -12.07 13.61 -14.21
C LEU A 281 -11.98 14.90 -15.06
N HIS A 282 -11.77 16.07 -14.43
CA HIS A 282 -11.66 17.33 -15.15
C HIS A 282 -10.21 17.81 -15.23
N PRO A 283 -9.64 18.05 -16.43
CA PRO A 283 -8.25 18.50 -16.57
C PRO A 283 -7.91 19.80 -15.82
N SER A 284 -8.88 20.68 -15.59
CA SER A 284 -8.63 21.93 -14.83
C SER A 284 -8.26 21.66 -13.38
N HIS A 285 -8.83 20.63 -12.75
CA HIS A 285 -8.49 20.25 -11.37
C HIS A 285 -7.01 19.91 -11.26
N TRP A 286 -6.52 19.07 -12.18
CA TRP A 286 -5.12 18.66 -12.21
C TRP A 286 -4.17 19.77 -12.60
N ARG A 287 -4.58 20.69 -13.48
CA ARG A 287 -3.79 21.89 -13.79
C ARG A 287 -3.57 22.74 -12.55
N GLU A 288 -4.65 23.05 -11.83
CA GLU A 288 -4.59 23.83 -10.58
C GLU A 288 -3.80 23.08 -9.50
N TYR A 289 -4.03 21.78 -9.33
CA TYR A 289 -3.34 20.99 -8.31
C TYR A 289 -1.83 20.85 -8.60
N LYS A 290 -1.46 20.69 -9.86
CA LYS A 290 -0.05 20.64 -10.27
C LYS A 290 0.69 21.93 -9.95
N GLU A 291 0.07 23.10 -10.16
CA GLU A 291 0.66 24.38 -9.77
C GLU A 291 0.93 24.42 -8.27
N VAL A 292 -0.03 23.98 -7.46
CA VAL A 292 0.08 23.86 -6.00
C VAL A 292 1.19 22.89 -5.59
N ARG A 293 1.32 21.75 -6.27
CA ARG A 293 2.37 20.76 -6.01
C ARG A 293 3.77 21.31 -6.33
N LEU A 294 3.93 22.00 -7.46
CA LEU A 294 5.18 22.66 -7.83
C LEU A 294 5.56 23.76 -6.84
N GLU A 295 4.60 24.62 -6.46
CA GLU A 295 4.83 25.66 -5.43
C GLU A 295 5.25 25.03 -4.09
N THR A 296 4.68 23.88 -3.72
CA THR A 296 5.05 23.13 -2.51
C THR A 296 6.50 22.68 -2.55
N ILE A 297 6.98 22.16 -3.69
CA ILE A 297 8.37 21.71 -3.86
C ILE A 297 9.33 22.91 -3.84
N GLU A 298 9.01 24.00 -4.54
CA GLU A 298 9.83 25.22 -4.56
C GLU A 298 9.98 25.84 -3.17
N ASN A 299 8.87 25.97 -2.42
CA ASN A 299 8.92 26.47 -1.05
C ASN A 299 9.79 25.57 -0.14
N THR A 300 9.87 24.27 -0.45
CA THR A 300 10.73 23.32 0.28
C THR A 300 12.19 23.51 -0.07
N LEU A 301 12.53 23.73 -1.35
CA LEU A 301 13.88 24.08 -1.79
C LEU A 301 14.35 25.40 -1.15
N THR A 302 13.54 26.45 -1.17
CA THR A 302 13.89 27.73 -0.53
C THR A 302 14.11 27.59 0.98
N ALA A 303 13.31 26.76 1.67
CA ALA A 303 13.51 26.51 3.09
C ALA A 303 14.77 25.65 3.36
N LEU A 304 15.12 24.73 2.45
CA LEU A 304 16.33 23.93 2.52
C LEU A 304 17.59 24.82 2.54
N GLU A 305 17.65 25.84 1.69
CA GLU A 305 18.76 26.82 1.67
C GLU A 305 18.97 27.47 3.05
N GLN A 306 17.89 27.76 3.78
CA GLN A 306 17.95 28.42 5.09
C GLN A 306 18.47 27.50 6.20
N VAL A 307 18.14 26.21 6.11
CA VAL A 307 18.55 25.21 7.12
C VAL A 307 19.84 24.47 6.74
N GLY A 308 20.34 24.62 5.52
CA GLY A 308 21.45 23.83 4.97
C GLY A 308 22.73 23.87 5.80
N LYS A 309 22.99 24.99 6.49
CA LYS A 309 24.13 25.11 7.43
C LYS A 309 24.09 24.16 8.63
N TRP A 310 22.94 23.54 8.91
CA TRP A 310 22.73 22.59 10.00
C TRP A 310 22.73 21.14 9.53
N LEU A 311 22.80 20.90 8.23
CA LEU A 311 22.87 19.58 7.61
C LEU A 311 24.33 19.25 7.28
N SER A 312 24.66 17.97 7.18
CA SER A 312 25.91 17.60 6.50
C SER A 312 25.82 17.95 5.01
N GLN A 313 26.97 18.21 4.37
CA GLN A 313 27.01 18.51 2.94
C GLN A 313 26.31 17.42 2.11
N THR A 314 26.58 16.15 2.42
CA THR A 314 25.96 15.01 1.74
C THR A 314 24.44 14.95 1.93
N GLU A 315 23.93 15.25 3.13
CA GLU A 315 22.47 15.30 3.35
C GLU A 315 21.82 16.45 2.58
N TYR A 316 22.45 17.63 2.56
CA TYR A 316 21.99 18.77 1.79
C TYR A 316 21.92 18.45 0.29
N ASP A 317 23.04 18.00 -0.29
CA ASP A 317 23.16 17.72 -1.73
C ASP A 317 22.12 16.68 -2.18
N ASN A 318 22.01 15.58 -1.42
CA ASN A 318 21.07 14.51 -1.74
C ASN A 318 19.61 14.96 -1.63
N MET A 319 19.28 15.81 -0.65
CA MET A 319 17.92 16.34 -0.49
C MET A 319 17.57 17.36 -1.58
N GLU A 320 18.51 18.24 -1.93
CA GLU A 320 18.36 19.20 -3.02
C GLU A 320 18.18 18.49 -4.37
N GLU A 321 18.98 17.46 -4.64
CA GLU A 321 18.88 16.65 -5.86
C GLU A 321 17.53 15.91 -5.91
N SER A 322 17.09 15.36 -4.78
CA SER A 322 15.77 14.70 -4.67
C SER A 322 14.62 15.65 -4.99
N LEU A 323 14.61 16.85 -4.40
CA LEU A 323 13.58 17.87 -4.62
C LEU A 323 13.61 18.39 -6.06
N THR A 324 14.80 18.64 -6.61
CA THR A 324 14.98 19.05 -8.00
C THR A 324 14.48 17.99 -8.97
N THR A 325 14.73 16.71 -8.67
CA THR A 325 14.22 15.57 -9.43
C THR A 325 12.69 15.53 -9.37
N ALA A 326 12.09 15.61 -8.18
CA ALA A 326 10.63 15.64 -8.02
C ALA A 326 10.00 16.79 -8.83
N ARG A 327 10.57 17.99 -8.73
CA ARG A 327 10.12 19.16 -9.49
C ARG A 327 10.12 18.90 -11.00
N LYS A 328 11.23 18.36 -11.53
CA LYS A 328 11.37 18.07 -12.97
C LYS A 328 10.29 17.09 -13.44
N TRP A 329 10.04 16.03 -12.68
CA TRP A 329 9.00 15.05 -13.01
C TRP A 329 7.59 15.64 -12.90
N SER A 330 7.30 16.34 -11.81
CA SER A 330 6.03 17.03 -11.58
C SER A 330 5.70 18.00 -12.73
N ALA A 331 6.70 18.76 -13.20
CA ALA A 331 6.55 19.70 -14.32
C ALA A 331 6.21 19.03 -15.65
N ASN A 332 6.59 17.76 -15.86
CA ASN A 332 6.35 17.04 -17.11
C ASN A 332 5.04 16.23 -17.12
N ILE A 333 4.40 16.01 -15.96
CA ILE A 333 3.12 15.29 -15.90
C ILE A 333 2.01 16.20 -16.46
N SER A 334 1.29 15.75 -17.50
CA SER A 334 0.19 16.53 -18.08
C SER A 334 -1.12 16.33 -17.28
N PRO A 335 -1.97 17.36 -17.18
CA PRO A 335 -3.30 17.21 -16.58
C PRO A 335 -4.16 16.11 -17.23
N ASP A 336 -4.05 15.95 -18.56
CA ASP A 336 -4.79 14.93 -19.31
C ASP A 336 -4.32 13.52 -18.93
N LEU A 337 -3.00 13.32 -18.70
CA LEU A 337 -2.47 12.04 -18.23
C LEU A 337 -3.05 11.67 -16.85
N CYS A 338 -3.25 12.66 -15.97
CA CYS A 338 -3.89 12.42 -14.69
C CYS A 338 -5.35 11.97 -14.85
N VAL A 339 -6.11 12.60 -15.77
CA VAL A 339 -7.48 12.17 -16.08
C VAL A 339 -7.49 10.74 -16.64
N SER A 340 -6.64 10.44 -17.61
CA SER A 340 -6.53 9.10 -18.21
C SER A 340 -6.17 8.03 -17.17
N PHE A 341 -5.36 8.36 -16.16
CA PHE A 341 -5.10 7.45 -15.05
C PHE A 341 -6.36 7.17 -14.22
N ILE A 342 -7.13 8.21 -13.86
CA ILE A 342 -8.37 8.05 -13.08
C ILE A 342 -9.40 7.22 -13.85
N GLU A 343 -9.55 7.45 -15.16
CA GLU A 343 -10.41 6.65 -16.03
C GLU A 343 -9.96 5.18 -16.07
N SER A 344 -8.67 4.95 -16.30
CA SER A 344 -8.07 3.60 -16.31
C SER A 344 -8.29 2.88 -14.98
N TRP A 345 -8.11 3.57 -13.86
CA TRP A 345 -8.32 3.04 -12.52
C TRP A 345 -9.78 2.65 -12.27
N GLN A 346 -10.74 3.47 -12.71
CA GLN A 346 -12.16 3.14 -12.60
C GLN A 346 -12.53 1.92 -13.43
N GLU A 347 -12.04 1.83 -14.66
CA GLU A 347 -12.30 0.70 -15.53
C GLU A 347 -11.64 -0.59 -14.99
N ASP A 348 -10.40 -0.52 -14.53
CA ASP A 348 -9.73 -1.63 -13.83
C ASP A 348 -10.54 -2.09 -12.61
N GLY A 349 -11.12 -1.15 -11.85
CA GLY A 349 -12.00 -1.48 -10.73
C GLY A 349 -13.22 -2.30 -11.14
N GLN A 350 -13.84 -1.99 -12.28
CA GLN A 350 -14.97 -2.75 -12.82
C GLN A 350 -14.52 -4.14 -13.30
N ARG A 351 -13.42 -4.21 -14.06
CA ARG A 351 -12.83 -5.48 -14.54
C ARG A 351 -12.46 -6.39 -13.36
N TRP A 352 -11.90 -5.80 -12.31
CA TRP A 352 -11.55 -6.49 -11.07
C TRP A 352 -12.78 -7.11 -10.38
N GLN A 353 -13.88 -6.35 -10.21
CA GLN A 353 -15.11 -6.91 -9.62
C GLN A 353 -15.67 -8.07 -10.45
N GLN A 354 -15.69 -7.92 -11.79
CA GLN A 354 -16.19 -8.97 -12.68
C GLN A 354 -15.36 -10.25 -12.55
N MET A 355 -14.02 -10.12 -12.54
CA MET A 355 -13.13 -11.25 -12.31
C MET A 355 -13.35 -11.88 -10.94
N LEU A 356 -13.36 -11.09 -9.85
CA LEU A 356 -13.55 -11.61 -8.50
C LEU A 356 -14.86 -12.41 -8.35
N SER A 357 -15.92 -12.02 -9.05
CA SER A 357 -17.21 -12.71 -9.01
C SER A 357 -17.20 -14.12 -9.64
N ARG A 358 -16.18 -14.42 -10.45
CA ARG A 358 -16.03 -15.69 -11.18
C ARG A 358 -15.02 -16.64 -10.51
N LEU A 359 -14.21 -16.14 -9.57
CA LEU A 359 -13.20 -16.96 -8.93
C LEU A 359 -13.84 -18.08 -8.10
N PRO A 360 -13.27 -19.29 -8.12
CA PRO A 360 -13.65 -20.32 -7.17
C PRO A 360 -13.31 -19.86 -5.74
N SER A 361 -13.95 -20.49 -4.76
CA SER A 361 -13.68 -20.24 -3.34
C SER A 361 -13.50 -21.55 -2.59
N ARG A 362 -12.83 -21.48 -1.44
CA ARG A 362 -12.54 -22.62 -0.54
C ARG A 362 -11.64 -23.68 -1.17
N LEU A 363 -10.70 -23.25 -2.01
CA LEU A 363 -9.64 -24.11 -2.53
C LEU A 363 -8.63 -24.50 -1.42
N SER A 364 -7.92 -25.60 -1.64
CA SER A 364 -6.74 -25.95 -0.86
C SER A 364 -5.61 -24.93 -1.10
N GLU A 365 -4.57 -24.90 -0.25
CA GLU A 365 -3.43 -24.00 -0.46
C GLU A 365 -2.75 -24.28 -1.81
N ARG A 366 -2.58 -25.58 -2.11
CA ARG A 366 -1.99 -26.06 -3.36
C ARG A 366 -2.80 -25.61 -4.57
N ASP A 367 -4.12 -25.82 -4.56
CA ASP A 367 -4.98 -25.49 -5.71
C ASP A 367 -5.09 -23.99 -5.90
N ALA A 368 -5.19 -23.21 -4.81
CA ALA A 368 -5.20 -21.75 -4.89
C ALA A 368 -3.90 -21.19 -5.49
N LEU A 369 -2.73 -21.76 -5.13
CA LEU A 369 -1.45 -21.35 -5.71
C LEU A 369 -1.28 -21.81 -7.16
N ALA A 370 -1.87 -22.95 -7.52
CA ALA A 370 -1.95 -23.41 -8.91
C ALA A 370 -2.79 -22.46 -9.77
N GLU A 371 -3.97 -22.03 -9.29
CA GLU A 371 -4.80 -21.02 -9.97
C GLU A 371 -4.02 -19.71 -10.16
N LEU A 372 -3.28 -19.27 -9.13
CA LEU A 372 -2.41 -18.09 -9.20
C LEU A 372 -1.13 -18.29 -10.01
N GLN A 373 -0.85 -19.49 -10.51
CA GLN A 373 0.37 -19.84 -11.24
C GLN A 373 1.66 -19.57 -10.43
N LEU A 374 1.60 -19.67 -9.10
CA LEU A 374 2.74 -19.48 -8.19
C LEU A 374 3.32 -20.84 -7.82
N GLN A 375 4.44 -21.20 -8.45
CA GLN A 375 5.01 -22.56 -8.38
C GLN A 375 5.99 -22.77 -7.22
N SER A 376 6.68 -21.72 -6.78
CA SER A 376 7.71 -21.81 -5.74
C SER A 376 7.15 -21.32 -4.42
N TRP A 377 6.82 -22.25 -3.53
CA TRP A 377 6.26 -21.95 -2.22
C TRP A 377 6.55 -23.06 -1.21
N ARG A 378 6.40 -22.74 0.08
CA ARG A 378 6.51 -23.69 1.19
C ARG A 378 5.59 -23.30 2.34
N SER A 379 4.81 -24.27 2.80
CA SER A 379 4.13 -24.20 4.10
C SER A 379 5.10 -24.65 5.20
N CYS A 380 5.23 -23.89 6.28
CA CYS A 380 6.16 -24.16 7.38
C CYS A 380 5.65 -23.60 8.72
N GLY A 381 6.24 -24.07 9.83
CA GLY A 381 5.90 -23.59 11.18
C GLY A 381 5.54 -24.71 12.16
N TYR A 382 5.13 -24.29 13.36
CA TYR A 382 4.85 -25.21 14.47
C TYR A 382 3.72 -26.19 14.14
N GLY A 383 3.95 -27.49 14.37
CA GLY A 383 2.94 -28.54 14.19
C GLY A 383 2.65 -28.96 12.74
N ARG A 384 3.31 -28.38 11.73
CA ARG A 384 3.15 -28.80 10.32
C ARG A 384 4.26 -29.79 9.90
N PRO A 385 3.91 -30.87 9.17
CA PRO A 385 4.92 -31.68 8.48
C PRO A 385 5.71 -30.79 7.51
N THR A 386 7.01 -30.99 7.44
CA THR A 386 7.87 -30.29 6.48
C THR A 386 7.58 -30.82 5.07
N GLU A 387 6.54 -30.30 4.40
CA GLU A 387 6.28 -30.68 3.00
C GLU A 387 7.35 -30.08 2.09
N SER A 388 7.96 -30.95 1.29
CA SER A 388 9.02 -30.66 0.31
C SER A 388 8.48 -29.83 -0.86
N GLU A 389 9.29 -28.90 -1.36
CA GLU A 389 9.09 -28.11 -2.60
C GLU A 389 8.27 -28.88 -3.65
N THR A 390 7.00 -28.51 -3.85
CA THR A 390 6.17 -29.09 -4.92
C THR A 390 6.27 -28.23 -6.18
N ASN A 391 7.01 -28.70 -7.18
CA ASN A 391 6.87 -28.20 -8.55
C ASN A 391 5.47 -28.54 -9.05
N LEU A 392 4.59 -27.54 -9.13
CA LEU A 392 3.26 -27.71 -9.69
C LEU A 392 3.34 -27.83 -11.22
N ALA A 393 2.80 -28.91 -11.78
CA ALA A 393 2.47 -28.94 -13.21
C ALA A 393 1.31 -27.95 -13.47
N PRO A 394 1.30 -27.24 -14.61
CA PRO A 394 0.26 -26.26 -14.91
C PRO A 394 -1.11 -26.95 -14.99
N ALA A 395 -2.00 -26.63 -14.04
CA ALA A 395 -3.42 -26.87 -14.23
C ALA A 395 -3.89 -25.91 -15.34
N GLY A 396 -4.66 -26.42 -16.30
CA GLY A 396 -5.21 -25.60 -17.38
C GLY A 396 -5.97 -24.42 -16.77
N ALA A 397 -5.48 -23.20 -17.02
CA ALA A 397 -6.06 -22.00 -16.47
C ALA A 397 -7.53 -21.88 -16.88
N VAL A 398 -8.40 -21.64 -15.91
CA VAL A 398 -9.76 -21.17 -16.16
C VAL A 398 -9.70 -19.64 -16.05
N CYS A 399 -9.62 -18.96 -17.19
CA CYS A 399 -9.84 -17.51 -17.29
C CYS A 399 -10.80 -17.23 -18.44
#